data_AF-A0A9E6ERH2-F1
#
_entry.id   AF-A0A9E6ERH2-F1
#
_cell.length_a   1.000
_cell.length_b   1.000
_cell.length_c   1.000
_cell.angle_alpha   90.00
_cell.angle_beta   90.00
_cell.angle_gamma   90.00
#
_symmetry.space_group_name_H-M   'P 1'
#
loop_
_entity.id
_entity.type
_entity.pdbx_description
1 polymer ?
#
loop_
_entity_poly.entity_id
_entity_poly.type
_entity_poly.pdbx_seq_one_letter_code
_entity_poly.pdbx_strand_id
1 'polypeptide(L)' 'MDVTGKKVTVLGARRSGIAVAELLSEAGASVFVSELGTLGAFESARLHALQIPYEEGGHTENVFAAD' A
#
# COMPACT_ATOMS: atom_id res chain seq x y z
N MET A 1 17.59 -2.38 -8.62
CA MET A 1 17.46 -1.39 -7.52
C MET A 1 16.97 -2.15 -6.30
N ASP A 2 17.60 -1.98 -5.15
CA ASP A 2 17.18 -2.62 -3.90
C ASP A 2 16.18 -1.69 -3.19
N VAL A 3 15.07 -2.28 -2.72
CA VAL A 3 13.99 -1.59 -2.00
C VAL A 3 13.86 -2.06 -0.55
N THR A 4 14.71 -2.99 -0.13
CA THR A 4 14.72 -3.54 1.23
C THR A 4 14.87 -2.41 2.24
N GLY A 5 13.95 -2.33 3.20
CA GLY A 5 13.94 -1.33 4.26
C GLY A 5 13.49 0.07 3.85
N LYS A 6 13.18 0.31 2.57
CA LYS A 6 12.65 1.61 2.11
C LYS A 6 11.18 1.76 2.45
N LYS A 7 10.75 3.00 2.72
CA LYS A 7 9.34 3.36 2.84
C LYS A 7 8.74 3.64 1.47
N VAL A 8 7.67 2.94 1.12
CA VAL A 8 6.99 3.12 -0.16
C VAL A 8 5.50 3.36 0.06
N THR A 9 5.02 4.49 -0.44
CA THR A 9 3.59 4.76 -0.56
C THR A 9 3.10 4.30 -1.94
N VAL A 10 2.07 3.47 -1.95
CA VAL A 10 1.34 3.09 -3.18
C VAL A 10 0.04 3.89 -3.24
N LEU A 11 -0.08 4.73 -4.27
CA LEU A 11 -1.29 5.51 -4.54
C LEU A 11 -2.25 4.72 -5.42
N GLY A 12 -3.46 4.51 -4.91
CA GLY A 12 -4.48 3.68 -5.51
C GLY A 12 -4.36 2.21 -5.09
N ALA A 13 -5.49 1.62 -4.74
CA ALA A 13 -5.60 0.28 -4.18
C ALA A 13 -6.53 -0.63 -4.98
N ARG A 14 -6.75 -0.34 -6.26
CA ARG A 14 -7.35 -1.29 -7.21
C ARG A 14 -6.37 -2.44 -7.50
N ARG A 15 -6.70 -3.29 -8.46
CA ARG A 15 -5.93 -4.49 -8.82
C ARG A 15 -4.40 -4.30 -8.89
N SER A 16 -3.91 -3.28 -9.59
CA SER A 16 -2.47 -3.05 -9.74
C SER A 16 -1.82 -2.50 -8.47
N GLY A 17 -2.55 -1.69 -7.69
CA GLY A 17 -2.06 -1.14 -6.43
C GLY A 17 -1.79 -2.23 -5.40
N ILE A 18 -2.74 -3.15 -5.24
CA ILE A 18 -2.59 -4.31 -4.36
C ILE A 18 -1.43 -5.20 -4.80
N ALA A 19 -1.33 -5.50 -6.10
CA ALA A 19 -0.26 -6.35 -6.61
C ALA A 19 1.15 -5.75 -6.39
N VAL A 20 1.30 -4.44 -6.56
CA VAL A 20 2.57 -3.75 -6.31
C VAL A 20 2.86 -3.66 -4.81
N ALA A 21 1.86 -3.38 -3.98
CA ALA A 21 2.03 -3.33 -2.53
C ALA A 21 2.51 -4.68 -1.97
N GLU A 22 1.93 -5.77 -2.47
CA GLU A 22 2.35 -7.13 -2.14
C GLU A 22 3.78 -7.41 -2.58
N LEU A 23 4.11 -7.15 -3.85
CA LEU A 23 5.46 -7.37 -4.39
C LEU A 23 6.54 -6.60 -3.60
N LEU A 24 6.25 -5.35 -3.24
CA LEU A 24 7.16 -4.51 -2.48
C LEU A 24 7.33 -5.00 -1.04
N SER A 25 6.25 -5.44 -0.40
CA SER A 25 6.29 -6.02 0.95
C SER A 25 7.12 -7.31 0.95
N GLU A 26 6.91 -8.19 -0.03
CA GLU A 26 7.73 -9.40 -0.22
C GLU A 26 9.19 -9.09 -0.52
N ALA A 27 9.47 -7.98 -1.20
CA ALA A 27 10.82 -7.46 -1.44
C ALA A 27 11.44 -6.75 -0.22
N GLY A 28 10.77 -6.76 0.94
CA GLY A 28 11.29 -6.23 2.20
C GLY A 28 11.13 -4.72 2.38
N ALA A 29 10.30 -4.05 1.57
CA ALA A 29 9.95 -2.65 1.77
C ALA A 29 8.90 -2.47 2.87
N SER A 30 8.90 -1.30 3.51
CA SER A 30 7.83 -0.85 4.41
C SER A 30 6.76 -0.15 3.59
N VAL A 31 5.67 -0.85 3.28
CA VAL A 31 4.65 -0.37 2.35
C VAL A 31 3.48 0.27 3.08
N PHE A 32 2.96 1.37 2.53
CA PHE A 32 1.69 1.98 2.91
C PHE A 32 0.83 2.17 1.65
N VAL A 33 -0.49 1.92 1.75
CA VAL A 33 -1.42 2.05 0.62
C VAL A 33 -2.45 3.14 0.88
N SER A 34 -2.67 4.04 -0.09
CA SER A 34 -3.65 5.12 0.05
C SER A 34 -4.60 5.15 -1.14
N GLU A 35 -5.91 5.05 -0.88
CA GLU A 35 -6.96 5.04 -1.91
C GLU A 35 -7.87 6.26 -1.78
N LEU A 36 -8.14 6.91 -2.92
CA LEU A 36 -9.05 8.05 -3.00
C LEU A 36 -10.50 7.62 -2.75
N GLY A 37 -10.88 6.47 -3.32
CA GLY A 37 -12.18 5.85 -3.11
C GLY A 37 -12.23 4.97 -1.86
N THR A 38 -13.18 4.05 -1.85
CA THR A 38 -13.29 2.99 -0.83
C THR A 38 -12.65 1.71 -1.33
N LEU A 39 -12.03 0.95 -0.44
CA LEU A 39 -11.57 -0.40 -0.73
C LEU A 39 -12.76 -1.37 -0.80
N GLY A 40 -12.66 -2.35 -1.70
CA GLY A 40 -13.56 -3.50 -1.69
C GLY A 40 -13.12 -4.51 -0.62
N ALA A 41 -14.03 -5.45 -0.32
CA ALA A 41 -13.75 -6.50 0.68
C ALA A 41 -12.52 -7.36 0.32
N PHE A 42 -12.26 -7.57 -0.97
CA PHE A 42 -11.09 -8.31 -1.43
C PHE A 42 -9.80 -7.55 -1.16
N GLU A 43 -9.75 -6.28 -1.54
CA GLU A 43 -8.59 -5.40 -1.37
C GLU A 43 -8.24 -5.24 0.10
N SER A 44 -9.22 -4.92 0.96
CA SER A 44 -8.99 -4.79 2.42
C SER A 44 -8.54 -6.12 3.05
N ALA A 45 -9.15 -7.25 2.66
CA ALA A 45 -8.75 -8.55 3.18
C ALA A 45 -7.30 -8.90 2.79
N ARG A 46 -6.88 -8.54 1.57
CA ARG A 46 -5.49 -8.77 1.12
C ARG A 46 -4.50 -7.91 1.90
N LEU A 47 -4.78 -6.62 2.08
CA LEU A 47 -3.93 -5.71 2.85
C LEU A 47 -3.83 -6.14 4.32
N HIS A 48 -4.94 -6.55 4.94
CA HIS A 48 -4.95 -7.10 6.29
C HIS A 48 -4.14 -8.40 6.42
N ALA A 49 -4.29 -9.33 5.46
CA ALA A 49 -3.54 -10.58 5.47
C ALA A 49 -2.02 -10.37 5.38
N LEU A 50 -1.59 -9.34 4.65
CA LEU A 50 -0.19 -8.94 4.49
C LEU A 50 0.29 -7.95 5.57
N GLN A 51 -0.59 -7.55 6.50
CA GLN A 51 -0.32 -6.54 7.52
C GLN A 51 0.17 -5.19 6.94
N ILE A 52 -0.29 -4.84 5.74
CA ILE A 52 0.05 -3.59 5.07
C ILE A 52 -0.91 -2.49 5.57
N PRO A 53 -0.41 -1.42 6.21
CA PRO A 53 -1.25 -0.30 6.62
C PRO A 53 -1.84 0.42 5.41
N TYR A 54 -3.07 0.91 5.55
CA TYR A 54 -3.75 1.63 4.48
C TYR A 54 -4.70 2.71 4.98
N GLU A 55 -5.05 3.61 4.07
CA GLU A 55 -6.15 4.58 4.23
C GLU A 55 -7.07 4.55 3.01
N GLU A 56 -8.32 4.97 3.21
CA GLU A 56 -9.34 5.07 2.17
C GLU A 56 -10.19 6.34 2.35
N GLY A 57 -10.90 6.73 1.30
CA GLY A 57 -11.74 7.93 1.28
C GLY A 57 -10.95 9.24 1.11
N GLY A 58 -9.68 9.15 0.69
CA GLY A 58 -8.83 10.32 0.49
C GLY A 58 -7.34 10.00 0.63
N HIS A 59 -6.52 11.00 0.31
CA HIS A 59 -5.08 10.97 0.53
C HIS A 59 -4.73 11.94 1.65
N THR A 60 -4.30 11.41 2.79
CA THR A 60 -3.82 12.24 3.91
C THR A 60 -2.33 12.56 3.71
N GLU A 61 -1.76 13.37 4.59
CA GLU A 61 -0.32 13.69 4.55
C GLU A 61 0.58 12.47 4.74
N ASN A 62 0.04 11.32 5.18
CA ASN A 62 0.74 10.04 5.26
C ASN A 62 1.38 9.63 3.92
N VAL A 63 0.82 10.05 2.78
CA VAL A 63 1.37 9.70 1.47
C VAL A 63 2.79 10.22 1.25
N PHE A 64 3.19 11.28 1.95
CA PHE A 64 4.53 11.86 1.88
C PHE A 64 5.57 11.14 2.75
N ALA A 65 5.15 10.17 3.57
CA ALA A 65 6.05 9.37 4.41
C ALA A 65 6.75 8.24 3.62
N ALA A 66 7.30 8.57 2.45
CA ALA A 66 8.03 7.67 1.56
C ALA A 66 9.46 8.19 1.29
N ASP A 67 10.38 7.28 0.94
CA ASP A 67 11.79 7.57 0.68
C ASP A 67 12.14 7.68 -0.82
#